data_AF-A0A923XVN6-F1
#
_entry.id   AF-A0A923XVN6-F1
#
_cell.length_a   1.000
_cell.length_b   1.000
_cell.length_c   1.000
_cell.angle_alpha   90.00
_cell.angle_beta   90.00
_cell.angle_gamma   90.00
#
_symmetry.space_group_name_H-M   'P 1'
#
loop_
_entity.id
_entity.type
_entity.pdbx_description
1 polymer ?
#
loop_
_entity_poly.entity_id
_entity_poly.type
_entity_poly.pdbx_seq_one_letter_code
_entity_poly.pdbx_strand_id
1 'polypeptide(L)'
;MLSQGDILERIGSGRTKLIKKVIMVQYEPRIHLPIDFWFLEQHHEILEVISSKKLGRFSSEFLVRTDKGIYSLKFFYFEINIPNLQLTFNGWWKLDFKVLE
;
A
#
# COMPACT_ATOMS: atom_id res chain seq x y z
N MET A 1 7.36 -8.97 18.56
CA MET A 1 7.15 -8.15 17.34
C MET A 1 7.87 -8.87 16.19
N LEU A 2 7.20 -9.16 15.07
CA LEU A 2 7.82 -9.90 13.95
C LEU A 2 8.94 -9.09 13.30
N SER A 3 10.10 -9.68 13.06
CA SER A 3 11.21 -9.04 12.36
C SER A 3 10.92 -8.91 10.86
N GLN A 4 11.64 -8.05 10.14
CA GLN A 4 11.50 -7.96 8.67
C GLN A 4 11.76 -9.31 7.98
N GLY A 5 12.71 -10.12 8.49
CA GLY A 5 13.00 -11.45 7.96
C GLY A 5 11.81 -12.40 8.07
N ASP A 6 11.18 -12.47 9.24
CA ASP A 6 10.01 -13.33 9.49
C ASP A 6 8.83 -12.97 8.57
N ILE A 7 8.65 -11.69 8.32
CA ILE A 7 7.56 -11.18 7.47
C ILE A 7 7.77 -11.59 6.02
N LEU A 8 9.00 -11.43 5.52
CA LEU A 8 9.34 -11.82 4.16
C LEU A 8 9.25 -13.35 3.97
N GLU A 9 9.64 -14.15 4.98
CA GLU A 9 9.49 -15.60 4.95
C GLU A 9 8.01 -16.03 4.92
N ARG A 10 7.16 -15.40 5.74
CA ARG A 10 5.71 -15.66 5.73
C ARG A 10 5.06 -15.32 4.38
N ILE A 11 5.51 -14.25 3.74
CA ILE A 11 5.08 -13.91 2.37
C ILE A 11 5.55 -14.98 1.39
N GLY A 12 6.84 -15.36 1.42
CA GLY A 12 7.42 -16.37 0.53
C GLY A 12 6.82 -17.76 0.69
N SER A 13 6.37 -18.12 1.89
CA SER A 13 5.70 -19.39 2.20
C SER A 13 4.18 -19.39 1.94
N GLY A 14 3.62 -18.28 1.46
CA GLY A 14 2.20 -18.18 1.11
C GLY A 14 1.26 -18.03 2.31
N ARG A 15 1.77 -17.69 3.52
CA ARG A 15 0.95 -17.45 4.73
C ARG A 15 0.33 -16.05 4.71
N THR A 16 -0.47 -15.79 3.68
CA THR A 16 -1.14 -14.51 3.46
C THR A 16 -2.63 -14.72 3.17
N LYS A 17 -3.47 -13.79 3.64
CA LYS A 17 -4.90 -13.72 3.31
C LYS A 17 -5.10 -12.72 2.18
N LEU A 18 -5.62 -13.21 1.06
CA LEU A 18 -5.95 -12.37 -0.10
C LEU A 18 -7.15 -11.46 0.21
N ILE A 19 -7.06 -10.19 -0.19
CA ILE A 19 -8.10 -9.16 0.04
C ILE A 19 -8.55 -8.51 -1.29
N LYS A 20 -7.62 -8.09 -2.15
CA LYS A 20 -7.85 -7.45 -3.47
C LYS A 20 -8.98 -6.39 -3.47
N LYS A 21 -8.92 -5.38 -2.61
CA LYS A 21 -9.94 -4.33 -2.46
C LYS A 21 -9.37 -2.94 -2.78
N VAL A 22 -10.11 -2.11 -3.51
CA VAL A 22 -9.78 -0.68 -3.64
C VAL A 22 -10.13 0.02 -2.34
N ILE A 23 -9.21 0.84 -1.82
CA ILE A 23 -9.34 1.52 -0.53
C ILE A 23 -8.90 2.98 -0.64
N MET A 24 -9.32 3.80 0.32
CA MET A 24 -8.79 5.14 0.50
C MET A 24 -7.55 5.08 1.40
N VAL A 25 -6.50 5.78 0.99
CA VAL A 25 -5.22 5.84 1.67
C VAL A 25 -4.86 7.31 1.83
N GLN A 26 -4.52 7.73 3.03
CA GLN A 26 -3.87 9.03 3.23
C GLN A 26 -2.41 8.89 2.81
N TYR A 27 -1.98 9.76 1.90
CA TYR A 27 -0.67 9.68 1.26
C TYR A 27 0.05 11.02 1.42
N GLU A 28 1.31 11.00 1.84
CA GLU A 28 2.16 12.19 1.91
C GLU A 28 2.89 12.38 0.57
N PRO A 29 2.51 13.37 -0.25
CA PRO A 29 3.10 13.55 -1.58
C PRO A 29 4.58 13.97 -1.52
N ARG A 30 5.03 14.62 -0.45
CA ARG A 30 6.41 15.13 -0.36
C ARG A 30 7.45 14.02 -0.21
N ILE A 31 7.10 12.96 0.53
CA ILE A 31 7.97 11.81 0.78
C ILE A 31 7.54 10.57 -0.02
N HIS A 32 6.44 10.66 -0.75
CA HIS A 32 5.86 9.61 -1.57
C HIS A 32 5.50 8.32 -0.81
N LEU A 33 4.98 8.44 0.42
CA LEU A 33 4.63 7.28 1.27
C LEU A 33 3.17 7.32 1.75
N PRO A 34 2.54 6.15 1.94
CA PRO A 34 1.25 6.05 2.61
C PRO A 34 1.40 6.28 4.13
N ILE A 35 0.46 7.00 4.73
CA ILE A 35 0.42 7.35 6.17
C ILE A 35 -0.61 6.49 6.92
N ASP A 36 -1.80 6.34 6.37
CA ASP A 36 -2.84 5.49 6.94
C ASP A 36 -3.87 5.09 5.87
N PHE A 37 -4.81 4.21 6.23
CA PHE A 37 -5.90 3.84 5.33
C PHE A 37 -7.14 3.33 6.06
N TRP A 38 -8.26 3.25 5.34
CA TRP A 38 -9.51 2.68 5.85
C TRP A 38 -9.85 1.36 5.16
N PHE A 39 -10.15 0.34 5.95
CA PHE A 39 -10.59 -0.96 5.47
C PHE A 39 -11.63 -1.56 6.42
N LEU A 40 -12.76 -2.01 5.89
CA LEU A 40 -13.90 -2.56 6.67
C LEU A 40 -14.35 -1.63 7.81
N GLU A 41 -14.50 -0.33 7.50
CA GLU A 41 -14.89 0.72 8.48
C GLU A 41 -13.89 0.91 9.63
N GLN A 42 -12.70 0.31 9.54
CA GLN A 42 -11.63 0.48 10.51
C GLN A 42 -10.49 1.32 9.90
N HIS A 43 -10.08 2.35 10.62
CA HIS A 43 -8.84 3.10 10.34
C HIS A 43 -7.63 2.23 10.66
N HIS A 44 -6.58 2.28 9.86
CA HIS A 44 -5.33 1.53 10.02
C HIS A 44 -4.17 2.51 9.95
N GLU A 45 -3.53 2.77 11.09
CA GLU A 45 -2.38 3.65 11.18
C GLU A 45 -1.12 2.92 10.70
N ILE A 46 -0.38 3.48 9.74
CA ILE A 46 0.88 2.87 9.28
C ILE A 46 2.00 3.28 10.22
N LEU A 47 2.53 2.30 10.94
CA LEU A 47 3.64 2.47 11.87
C LEU A 47 4.99 2.41 11.17
N GLU A 48 5.08 1.61 10.10
CA GLU A 48 6.32 1.34 9.37
C GLU A 48 6.03 0.93 7.92
N VAL A 49 6.81 1.47 6.97
CA VAL A 49 6.86 0.96 5.60
C VAL A 49 8.04 -0.02 5.52
N ILE A 50 7.75 -1.31 5.53
CA ILE A 50 8.74 -2.41 5.55
C ILE A 50 9.48 -2.48 4.21
N SER A 51 8.75 -2.32 3.10
CA SER A 51 9.36 -2.27 1.77
C SER A 51 8.52 -1.44 0.80
N SER A 52 9.21 -0.87 -0.20
CA SER A 52 8.60 -0.17 -1.32
C SER A 52 9.25 -0.68 -2.61
N LYS A 53 8.42 -1.07 -3.58
CA LYS A 53 8.85 -1.63 -4.85
C LYS A 53 8.10 -0.97 -5.99
N LYS A 54 8.82 -0.40 -6.95
CA LYS A 54 8.24 0.06 -8.20
C LYS A 54 7.88 -1.15 -9.07
N LEU A 55 6.61 -1.31 -9.43
CA LEU A 55 6.13 -2.40 -10.29
C LEU A 55 6.16 -2.02 -11.77
N GLY A 56 6.05 -0.73 -12.08
CA GLY A 56 6.10 -0.20 -13.44
C GLY A 56 6.20 1.32 -13.44
N ARG A 57 6.06 1.93 -14.62
CA ARG A 57 6.09 3.40 -14.76
C ARG A 57 4.99 4.08 -13.93
N PHE A 58 3.86 3.39 -13.76
CA PHE A 58 2.61 3.92 -13.21
C PHE A 58 2.13 3.15 -11.97
N SER A 59 3.00 2.34 -11.36
CA SER A 59 2.58 1.53 -10.20
C SER A 59 3.72 1.25 -9.22
N SER A 60 3.35 1.29 -7.95
CA SER A 60 4.22 0.97 -6.82
C SER A 60 3.50 0.06 -5.85
N GLU A 61 4.23 -0.84 -5.21
CA GLU A 61 3.78 -1.71 -4.14
C GLU A 61 4.50 -1.34 -2.84
N PHE A 62 3.76 -1.27 -1.76
CA PHE A 62 4.24 -0.97 -0.42
C PHE A 62 3.81 -2.11 0.51
N LEU A 63 4.77 -2.67 1.23
CA LEU A 63 4.49 -3.56 2.35
C LEU A 63 4.54 -2.72 3.62
N VAL A 64 3.41 -2.64 4.33
CA VAL A 64 3.26 -1.75 5.48
C VAL A 64 2.89 -2.53 6.73
N ARG A 65 3.47 -2.13 7.86
CA ARG A 65 3.03 -2.55 9.19
C ARG A 65 2.09 -1.50 9.74
N THR A 66 0.97 -1.95 10.27
CA THR A 66 -0.03 -1.11 10.93
C THR A 66 -0.24 -1.54 12.36
N ASP A 67 -1.04 -0.78 13.10
CA ASP A 67 -1.59 -1.16 14.41
C ASP A 67 -2.44 -2.45 14.37
N LYS A 68 -2.93 -2.86 13.19
CA LYS A 68 -3.83 -4.02 12.99
C LYS A 68 -3.18 -5.19 12.23
N GLY A 69 -1.87 -5.13 11.99
CA GLY A 69 -1.10 -6.16 11.30
C GLY A 69 -0.40 -5.65 10.04
N ILE A 70 0.03 -6.58 9.19
CA ILE A 70 0.88 -6.28 8.02
C ILE A 70 0.11 -6.46 6.72
N TYR A 71 0.20 -5.48 5.82
CA TYR A 71 -0.63 -5.38 4.61
C TYR A 71 0.19 -5.00 3.38
N SER A 72 -0.27 -5.43 2.20
CA SER A 72 0.26 -4.99 0.91
C SER A 72 -0.66 -3.98 0.25
N LEU A 73 -0.12 -2.78 0.01
CA LEU A 73 -0.78 -1.68 -0.67
C LEU A 73 -0.17 -1.48 -2.06
N LYS A 74 -0.99 -1.40 -3.09
CA LYS A 74 -0.58 -1.04 -4.45
C LYS A 74 -1.17 0.31 -4.82
N PHE A 75 -0.29 1.21 -5.21
CA PHE A 75 -0.68 2.46 -5.83
C PHE A 75 -0.63 2.32 -7.34
N PHE A 76 -1.71 2.72 -8.02
CA PHE A 76 -1.77 2.83 -9.46
C PHE A 76 -2.03 4.28 -9.83
N TYR A 77 -1.14 4.85 -10.63
CA TYR A 77 -1.19 6.23 -11.09
C TYR A 77 -1.70 6.27 -12.52
N PHE A 78 -2.65 7.16 -12.82
CA PHE A 78 -3.01 7.49 -14.19
C PHE A 78 -2.52 8.89 -14.50
N GLU A 79 -1.46 9.00 -15.30
CA GLU A 79 -1.03 10.27 -15.88
C GLU A 79 -1.73 10.43 -17.23
N ILE A 80 -2.83 11.18 -17.26
CA ILE A 80 -3.29 11.74 -18.52
C ILE A 80 -2.56 13.08 -18.65
N ASN A 81 -1.88 13.32 -19.78
CA ASN A 81 -1.18 14.56 -20.01
C ASN A 81 -2.03 15.37 -21.01
N ILE A 82 -2.93 16.21 -20.50
CA ILE A 82 -3.74 17.11 -21.33
C ILE A 82 -3.05 18.48 -21.33
N PRO A 83 -2.55 18.98 -22.48
CA PRO A 83 -1.97 20.31 -22.56
C PRO A 83 -2.98 21.35 -22.07
N ASN A 84 -2.55 22.26 -21.20
CA ASN A 84 -3.35 23.33 -20.56
C ASN A 84 -4.35 22.90 -19.47
N LEU A 85 -4.31 21.66 -19.00
CA LEU A 85 -4.98 21.26 -17.76
C LEU A 85 -3.92 20.84 -16.74
N GLN A 86 -3.79 21.58 -15.63
CA GLN A 86 -3.10 21.07 -14.43
C GLN A 86 -3.93 19.90 -13.91
N LEU A 87 -3.67 18.69 -14.39
CA LEU A 87 -4.37 17.50 -13.95
C LEU A 87 -3.96 17.20 -12.51
N THR A 88 -4.91 17.46 -11.62
CA THR A 88 -4.88 17.10 -10.22
C THR A 88 -4.78 15.58 -10.10
N PHE A 89 -3.90 15.15 -9.22
CA PHE A 89 -3.49 13.77 -8.95
C PHE A 89 -4.69 12.79 -8.86
N ASN A 90 -4.84 11.86 -9.81
CA ASN A 90 -5.88 10.82 -9.82
C ASN A 90 -5.24 9.42 -9.87
N GLY A 91 -4.74 8.95 -8.73
CA GLY A 91 -4.34 7.54 -8.56
C GLY A 91 -5.29 6.80 -7.62
N TRP A 92 -5.35 5.47 -7.74
CA TRP A 92 -6.12 4.63 -6.83
C TRP A 92 -5.22 3.66 -6.07
N TRP A 93 -5.66 3.31 -4.87
CA TRP A 93 -4.97 2.39 -3.98
C TRP A 93 -5.72 1.08 -3.87
N LYS A 94 -4.97 -0.03 -3.86
CA LYS A 94 -5.51 -1.37 -3.74
C LYS A 94 -4.81 -2.12 -2.63
N LEU A 95 -5.58 -2.65 -1.69
CA LEU A 95 -5.16 -3.58 -0.66
C LEU A 95 -5.17 -4.99 -1.24
N ASP A 96 -4.02 -5.58 -1.49
CA ASP A 96 -3.93 -6.88 -2.17
C ASP A 96 -4.02 -8.06 -1.20
N PHE A 97 -3.32 -8.01 -0.06
CA PHE A 97 -3.36 -9.06 0.96
C PHE A 97 -2.98 -8.55 2.37
N LYS A 98 -3.22 -9.40 3.37
CA LYS A 98 -2.76 -9.30 4.75
C LYS A 98 -1.86 -10.48 5.10
N VAL A 99 -0.75 -10.27 5.80
CA VAL A 99 0.06 -11.37 6.37
C VAL A 99 -0.65 -11.94 7.60
N LEU A 100 -0.78 -13.26 7.68
CA LEU A 100 -1.36 -13.93 8.85
C LEU A 100 -0.32 -13.97 9.98
N GLU A 101 -0.69 -13.52 11.18
CA GLU A 101 0.13 -13.58 12.40
C GLU A 101 0.03 -14.92 13.11
#